data_AF-N8RLK4-F1
#
_entry.id   AF-N8RLK4-F1
#
_cell.length_a   1.000
_cell.length_b   1.000
_cell.length_c   1.000
_cell.angle_alpha   90.00
_cell.angle_beta   90.00
_cell.angle_gamma   90.00
#
_symmetry.space_group_name_H-M   'P 1'
#
loop_
_entity.id
_entity.type
_entity.pdbx_description
1 polymer ?
#
loop_
_entity_poly.entity_id
_entity_poly.type
_entity_poly.pdbx_seq_one_letter_code
_entity_poly.pdbx_strand_id
1 'polypeptide(L)'
;MTILQQLKTQSIELNPQTKQITLAPAIKVAPDAYAKGYVIDRALVAAQQAVPHLQGILIDIGGDMRVWGQSPQQAGWKIGIQNPNERFDNAAPAQVLNVKDQAVAFSGQGYRDLAGQSHLLNPQTGQPVQTVEQCVVVGQCAADADALATALTAMPAHEGIQLIEQLVGYEAQLVSTDGTQYQSSGWSTLLDVNQPAIMRHVAAGGAATAWPKGYQAQIEVNIPKIAVDNYRAPYVSVWVTDANKKLVRTISVWGKDEKWINSNYVWWRRYGRQMPNLDAVAKPSRQPGQYKLAWDGKDEEGKAVNAGKYLIHIETSREHGDHSYQTIELDVAPKTATQTLPAQAEIGIVKLKFQRGA
;
A
#
# COMPACT_ATOMS: atom_id res chain seq x y z
N MET A 1 20.75 7.64 -30.00
CA MET A 1 19.85 6.53 -30.38
C MET A 1 19.03 6.19 -29.15
N THR A 2 17.70 6.20 -29.23
CA THR A 2 16.84 5.95 -28.05
C THR A 2 16.85 4.46 -27.67
N ILE A 3 16.51 4.11 -26.43
CA ILE A 3 16.36 2.70 -26.02
C ILE A 3 15.34 2.00 -26.92
N LEU A 4 14.22 2.66 -27.21
CA LEU A 4 13.20 2.14 -28.12
C LEU A 4 13.75 1.86 -29.53
N GLN A 5 14.63 2.72 -30.05
CA GLN A 5 15.24 2.51 -31.37
C GLN A 5 16.21 1.32 -31.36
N GLN A 6 16.99 1.16 -30.29
CA GLN A 6 17.85 -0.01 -30.11
C GLN A 6 17.02 -1.30 -30.03
N LEU A 7 15.94 -1.30 -29.24
CA LEU A 7 15.01 -2.42 -29.14
C LEU A 7 14.33 -2.77 -30.47
N LYS A 8 14.01 -1.77 -31.30
CA LYS A 8 13.43 -2.01 -32.64
C LYS A 8 14.44 -2.60 -33.62
N THR A 9 15.72 -2.28 -33.47
CA THR A 9 16.78 -2.73 -34.39
C THR A 9 17.40 -4.08 -34.01
N GLN A 10 17.27 -4.52 -32.76
CA GLN A 10 17.79 -5.79 -32.28
C GLN A 10 16.65 -6.82 -32.19
N SER A 11 16.85 -7.99 -32.78
CA SER A 11 15.80 -9.02 -32.83
C SER A 11 15.66 -9.77 -31.49
N ILE A 12 14.41 -9.98 -31.09
CA ILE A 12 13.99 -11.03 -30.17
C ILE A 12 13.21 -12.02 -31.03
N GLU A 13 13.71 -13.25 -31.16
CA GLU A 13 13.04 -14.30 -31.93
C GLU A 13 12.43 -15.33 -30.99
N LEU A 14 11.15 -15.61 -31.19
CA LEU A 14 10.39 -16.59 -30.41
C LEU A 14 10.06 -17.77 -31.32
N ASN A 15 10.49 -18.97 -30.94
CA ASN A 15 10.06 -20.21 -31.58
C ASN A 15 9.02 -20.91 -30.68
N PRO A 16 7.72 -20.78 -30.98
CA PRO A 16 6.67 -21.34 -30.12
C PRO A 16 6.64 -22.87 -30.14
N GLN A 17 7.11 -23.51 -31.22
CA GLN A 17 7.14 -24.98 -31.34
C GLN A 17 8.23 -25.58 -30.45
N THR A 18 9.44 -25.01 -30.47
CA THR A 18 10.57 -25.50 -29.66
C THR A 18 10.65 -24.84 -28.29
N LYS A 19 9.84 -23.81 -28.02
CA LYS A 19 9.89 -22.96 -26.83
C LYS A 19 11.26 -22.29 -26.63
N GLN A 20 11.93 -21.96 -27.72
CA GLN A 20 13.23 -21.27 -27.69
C GLN A 20 13.07 -19.76 -27.89
N ILE A 21 13.91 -19.01 -27.19
CA ILE A 21 14.02 -17.55 -27.31
C ILE A 21 15.46 -17.23 -27.71
N THR A 22 15.64 -16.55 -28.82
CA THR A 22 16.94 -16.06 -29.27
C THR A 22 17.00 -14.55 -29.04
N LEU A 23 18.04 -14.10 -28.34
CA LEU A 23 18.27 -12.70 -27.99
C LEU A 23 19.60 -12.23 -28.57
N ALA A 24 19.63 -11.04 -29.19
CA ALA A 24 20.88 -10.39 -29.51
C ALA A 24 21.70 -10.15 -28.21
N PRO A 25 23.05 -10.25 -28.21
CA PRO A 25 23.86 -10.18 -27.00
C PRO A 25 23.69 -8.92 -26.13
N ALA A 26 23.30 -7.80 -26.76
CA ALA A 26 23.05 -6.53 -26.10
C ALA A 26 21.69 -6.45 -25.39
N ILE A 27 20.75 -7.36 -25.69
CA ILE A 27 19.43 -7.37 -25.06
C ILE A 27 19.53 -7.97 -23.66
N LYS A 28 18.95 -7.26 -22.69
CA LYS A 28 18.69 -7.75 -21.34
C LYS A 28 17.18 -7.77 -21.13
N VAL A 29 16.66 -8.86 -20.59
CA VAL A 29 15.24 -9.03 -20.30
C VAL A 29 15.02 -8.81 -18.81
N ALA A 30 14.10 -7.91 -18.49
CA ALA A 30 13.63 -7.64 -17.13
C ALA A 30 12.09 -7.76 -17.14
N PRO A 31 11.52 -8.82 -16.54
CA PRO A 31 10.09 -9.10 -16.62
C PRO A 31 9.28 -8.37 -15.54
N ASP A 32 9.88 -7.45 -14.79
CA ASP A 32 9.34 -6.85 -13.57
C ASP A 32 7.96 -6.19 -13.74
N ALA A 33 7.67 -5.65 -14.94
CA ALA A 33 6.40 -5.01 -15.30
C ALA A 33 5.32 -6.00 -15.82
N TYR A 34 5.54 -7.30 -15.69
CA TYR A 34 4.62 -8.36 -16.14
C TYR A 34 4.60 -9.57 -15.19
N ALA A 35 5.74 -9.84 -14.54
CA ALA A 35 5.97 -11.05 -13.77
C ALA A 35 5.01 -11.20 -12.58
N LYS A 36 4.71 -10.11 -11.85
CA LYS A 36 3.81 -10.19 -10.69
C LYS A 36 2.40 -10.54 -11.17
N GLY A 37 1.89 -9.83 -12.18
CA GLY A 37 0.60 -10.12 -12.79
C GLY A 37 0.48 -11.56 -13.27
N TYR A 38 1.50 -12.07 -13.98
CA TYR A 38 1.53 -13.47 -14.39
C TYR A 38 1.51 -14.44 -13.20
N VAL A 39 2.31 -14.20 -12.16
CA VAL A 39 2.32 -15.04 -10.95
C VAL A 39 0.96 -15.03 -10.24
N ILE A 40 0.30 -13.87 -10.15
CA ILE A 40 -1.05 -13.74 -9.59
C ILE A 40 -2.04 -14.62 -10.35
N ASP A 41 -2.06 -14.53 -11.69
CA ASP A 41 -2.97 -15.31 -12.52
C ASP A 41 -2.71 -16.83 -12.38
N ARG A 42 -1.43 -17.24 -12.36
CA ARG A 42 -1.06 -18.65 -12.15
C ARG A 42 -1.42 -19.15 -10.75
N ALA A 43 -1.27 -18.30 -9.73
CA ALA A 43 -1.63 -18.62 -8.37
C ALA A 43 -3.15 -18.79 -8.21
N LEU A 44 -3.95 -17.99 -8.91
CA LEU A 44 -5.41 -18.15 -8.94
C LEU A 44 -5.80 -19.52 -9.49
N VAL A 45 -5.25 -19.89 -10.65
CA VAL A 45 -5.50 -21.20 -11.27
C VAL A 45 -5.09 -22.34 -10.34
N ALA A 46 -3.90 -22.25 -9.73
CA ALA A 46 -3.42 -23.27 -8.80
C ALA A 46 -4.33 -23.39 -7.56
N ALA A 47 -4.79 -22.28 -6.98
CA ALA A 47 -5.69 -22.28 -5.83
C ALA A 47 -7.05 -22.90 -6.15
N GLN A 48 -7.63 -22.57 -7.30
CA GLN A 48 -8.88 -23.17 -7.78
C GLN A 48 -8.77 -24.70 -7.97
N GLN A 49 -7.62 -25.16 -8.49
CA GLN A 49 -7.36 -26.59 -8.68
C GLN A 49 -7.12 -27.32 -7.35
N ALA A 50 -6.41 -26.69 -6.41
CA ALA A 50 -6.09 -27.28 -5.12
C ALA A 50 -7.31 -27.39 -4.21
N VAL A 51 -8.25 -26.44 -4.30
CA VAL A 51 -9.44 -26.38 -3.43
C VAL A 51 -10.70 -26.09 -4.28
N PRO A 52 -11.27 -27.11 -4.94
CA PRO A 52 -12.38 -26.91 -5.91
C PRO A 52 -13.68 -26.35 -5.33
N HIS A 53 -13.82 -26.33 -4.01
CA HIS A 53 -15.02 -25.86 -3.31
C HIS A 53 -14.91 -24.42 -2.79
N LEU A 54 -13.81 -23.71 -3.11
CA LEU A 54 -13.72 -22.28 -2.82
C LEU A 54 -14.82 -21.51 -3.54
N GLN A 55 -15.49 -20.63 -2.82
CA GLN A 55 -16.55 -19.77 -3.38
C GLN A 55 -15.99 -18.43 -3.89
N GLY A 56 -14.82 -18.04 -3.40
CA GLY A 56 -14.14 -16.83 -3.84
C GLY A 56 -12.68 -16.78 -3.37
N ILE A 57 -11.87 -16.03 -4.11
CA ILE A 57 -10.42 -15.91 -3.92
C ILE A 57 -10.03 -14.46 -4.18
N LEU A 58 -9.18 -13.91 -3.33
CA LEU A 58 -8.42 -12.68 -3.60
C LEU A 58 -6.95 -13.01 -3.42
N ILE A 59 -6.17 -12.69 -4.44
CA ILE A 59 -4.71 -12.78 -4.42
C ILE A 59 -4.17 -11.37 -4.53
N ASP A 60 -3.27 -11.00 -3.63
CA ASP A 60 -2.55 -9.73 -3.61
C ASP A 60 -1.05 -10.02 -3.56
N ILE A 61 -0.32 -9.53 -4.56
CA ILE A 61 1.14 -9.55 -4.58
C ILE A 61 1.65 -8.12 -4.73
N GLY A 62 1.90 -7.48 -3.59
CA GLY A 62 2.55 -6.17 -3.55
C GLY A 62 1.64 -5.03 -3.99
N GLY A 63 0.32 -5.17 -3.82
CA GLY A 63 -0.70 -4.20 -4.21
C GLY A 63 -1.38 -4.54 -5.52
N ASP A 64 -0.78 -5.37 -6.38
CA ASP A 64 -1.43 -5.89 -7.58
C ASP A 64 -2.26 -7.12 -7.21
N MET A 65 -3.47 -7.19 -7.75
CA MET A 65 -4.49 -8.10 -7.23
C MET A 65 -5.28 -8.78 -8.34
N ARG A 66 -5.79 -9.98 -8.04
CA ARG A 66 -6.82 -10.67 -8.82
C ARG A 66 -7.88 -11.22 -7.88
N VAL A 67 -9.13 -10.92 -8.18
CA VAL A 67 -10.28 -11.47 -7.44
C VAL A 67 -11.06 -12.46 -8.29
N TRP A 68 -11.65 -13.46 -7.67
CA TRP A 68 -12.52 -14.43 -8.33
C TRP A 68 -13.67 -14.83 -7.40
N GLY A 69 -14.84 -15.10 -7.96
CA GLY A 69 -16.00 -15.60 -7.24
C GLY A 69 -16.59 -14.60 -6.24
N GLN A 70 -17.23 -15.12 -5.21
CA GLN A 70 -17.97 -14.34 -4.21
C GLN A 70 -17.03 -13.69 -3.20
N SER A 71 -17.18 -12.38 -3.02
CA SER A 71 -16.53 -11.69 -1.91
C SER A 71 -17.18 -12.07 -0.58
N PRO A 72 -16.46 -11.97 0.55
CA PRO A 72 -17.02 -12.26 1.87
C PRO A 72 -18.29 -11.44 2.19
N GLN A 73 -18.45 -10.27 1.59
CA GLN A 73 -19.62 -9.40 1.77
C GLN A 73 -20.71 -9.58 0.68
N GLN A 74 -20.53 -10.51 -0.28
CA GLN A 74 -21.45 -10.86 -1.37
C GLN A 74 -21.88 -9.72 -2.32
N ALA A 75 -21.30 -8.52 -2.19
CA ALA A 75 -21.64 -7.34 -3.00
C ALA A 75 -20.58 -7.00 -4.07
N GLY A 76 -19.64 -7.93 -4.33
CA GLY A 76 -18.42 -7.69 -5.12
C GLY A 76 -17.22 -7.37 -4.22
N TRP A 77 -16.02 -7.41 -4.80
CA TRP A 77 -14.78 -7.23 -4.06
C TRP A 77 -14.39 -5.76 -3.98
N LYS A 78 -14.24 -5.27 -2.75
CA LYS A 78 -13.88 -3.87 -2.49
C LYS A 78 -12.37 -3.70 -2.47
N ILE A 79 -11.84 -2.94 -3.43
CA ILE A 79 -10.40 -2.68 -3.57
C ILE A 79 -10.15 -1.19 -3.36
N GLY A 80 -9.37 -0.85 -2.35
CA GLY A 80 -9.04 0.55 -2.03
C GLY A 80 -7.92 1.08 -2.92
N ILE A 81 -8.12 2.29 -3.46
CA ILE A 81 -7.10 3.07 -4.15
C ILE A 81 -6.62 4.16 -3.19
N GLN A 82 -5.35 4.10 -2.82
CA GLN A 82 -4.74 5.09 -1.94
C GLN A 82 -4.58 6.44 -2.67
N ASN A 83 -4.81 7.55 -1.95
CA ASN A 83 -4.46 8.88 -2.44
C ASN A 83 -2.94 8.93 -2.71
N PRO A 84 -2.49 9.16 -3.96
CA PRO A 84 -1.06 9.24 -4.25
C PRO A 84 -0.30 10.28 -3.41
N ASN A 85 -0.98 11.35 -3.02
CA ASN A 85 -0.41 12.44 -2.23
C ASN A 85 -0.38 12.15 -0.72
N GLU A 86 -1.11 11.13 -0.25
CA GLU A 86 -1.10 10.72 1.16
C GLU A 86 -0.39 9.37 1.31
N ARG A 87 0.95 9.41 1.33
CA ARG A 87 1.80 8.22 1.43
C ARG A 87 1.97 7.71 2.87
N PHE A 88 0.85 7.48 3.56
CA PHE A 88 0.82 6.80 4.86
C PHE A 88 0.35 5.36 4.71
N ASP A 89 1.03 4.43 5.37
CA ASP A 89 0.78 2.98 5.32
C ASP A 89 -0.57 2.57 5.93
N ASN A 90 -1.19 3.46 6.69
CA ASN A 90 -2.52 3.31 7.29
C ASN A 90 -3.54 4.35 6.79
N ALA A 91 -3.23 5.06 5.69
CA ALA A 91 -4.18 5.97 5.06
C ALA A 91 -5.46 5.22 4.64
N ALA A 92 -6.61 5.86 4.81
CA ALA A 92 -7.83 5.38 4.20
C ALA A 92 -7.73 5.49 2.67
N PRO A 93 -8.36 4.59 1.92
CA PRO A 93 -8.40 4.72 0.46
C PRO A 93 -9.18 5.98 0.06
N ALA A 94 -8.68 6.66 -0.98
CA ALA A 94 -9.34 7.83 -1.58
C ALA A 94 -10.53 7.43 -2.44
N GLN A 95 -10.42 6.28 -3.10
CA GLN A 95 -11.50 5.66 -3.88
C GLN A 95 -11.58 4.19 -3.49
N VAL A 96 -12.78 3.61 -3.53
CA VAL A 96 -12.97 2.17 -3.42
C VAL A 96 -13.58 1.66 -4.73
N LEU A 97 -12.91 0.73 -5.37
CA LEU A 97 -13.43 -0.01 -6.50
C LEU A 97 -14.27 -1.19 -6.02
N ASN A 98 -15.36 -1.50 -6.71
CA ASN A 98 -16.14 -2.71 -6.56
C ASN A 98 -15.97 -3.58 -7.82
N VAL A 99 -15.08 -4.56 -7.73
CA VAL A 99 -14.68 -5.41 -8.87
C VAL A 99 -15.22 -6.83 -8.74
N LYS A 100 -15.45 -7.49 -9.87
CA LYS A 100 -15.96 -8.87 -9.92
C LYS A 100 -15.21 -9.65 -10.99
N ASP A 101 -14.57 -10.74 -10.57
CA ASP A 101 -13.77 -11.57 -11.48
C ASP A 101 -12.79 -10.74 -12.33
N GLN A 102 -12.19 -9.69 -11.76
CA GLN A 102 -11.20 -8.82 -12.40
C GLN A 102 -9.86 -8.77 -11.66
N ALA A 103 -8.86 -8.20 -12.34
CA ALA A 103 -7.57 -7.81 -11.78
C ALA A 103 -7.50 -6.30 -11.56
N VAL A 104 -6.67 -5.88 -10.62
CA VAL A 104 -6.32 -4.48 -10.40
C VAL A 104 -4.80 -4.38 -10.25
N ALA A 105 -4.15 -3.56 -11.05
CA ALA A 105 -2.71 -3.32 -10.97
C ALA A 105 -2.40 -1.85 -10.77
N PHE A 106 -1.33 -1.57 -10.02
CA PHE A 106 -0.89 -0.23 -9.64
C PHE A 106 0.55 0.00 -10.11
N SER A 107 0.77 1.16 -10.74
CA SER A 107 2.10 1.64 -11.12
C SER A 107 2.25 3.14 -10.81
N GLY A 108 3.47 3.67 -10.85
CA GLY A 108 3.75 5.08 -10.52
C GLY A 108 5.01 5.25 -9.67
N GLN A 109 5.13 6.39 -8.98
CA GLN A 109 6.33 6.70 -8.17
C GLN A 109 6.46 5.75 -6.97
N GLY A 110 5.35 5.44 -6.31
CA GLY A 110 5.30 4.50 -5.18
C GLY A 110 6.30 4.83 -4.05
N TYR A 111 6.76 3.78 -3.37
CA TYR A 111 7.78 3.83 -2.30
C TYR A 111 9.17 3.38 -2.76
N ARG A 112 9.28 2.82 -3.98
CA ARG A 112 10.53 2.29 -4.53
C ARG A 112 11.16 3.35 -5.41
N ASP A 113 12.23 3.95 -4.91
CA ASP A 113 13.10 4.79 -5.72
C ASP A 113 14.46 4.11 -5.97
N LEU A 114 15.12 4.55 -7.04
CA LEU A 114 16.52 4.29 -7.32
C LEU A 114 17.27 5.59 -7.06
N ALA A 115 17.84 5.71 -5.86
CA ALA A 115 18.57 6.90 -5.42
C ALA A 115 17.73 8.20 -5.54
N GLY A 116 16.46 8.13 -5.13
CA GLY A 116 15.52 9.26 -5.20
C GLY A 116 14.86 9.48 -6.57
N GLN A 117 15.08 8.60 -7.55
CA GLN A 117 14.44 8.64 -8.86
C GLN A 117 13.46 7.48 -9.05
N SER A 118 12.48 7.64 -9.95
CA SER A 118 11.57 6.54 -10.30
C SER A 118 12.33 5.31 -10.79
N HIS A 119 11.87 4.13 -10.39
CA HIS A 119 12.36 2.86 -10.93
C HIS A 119 11.77 2.52 -12.31
N LEU A 120 10.78 3.30 -12.77
CA LEU A 120 10.18 3.17 -14.09
C LEU A 120 10.95 4.04 -15.10
N LEU A 121 11.27 3.48 -16.26
CA LEU A 121 12.02 4.17 -17.31
C LEU A 121 11.12 4.48 -18.51
N ASN A 122 11.24 5.68 -19.05
CA ASN A 122 10.64 6.03 -20.33
C ASN A 122 11.51 5.42 -21.46
N PRO A 123 10.99 4.48 -22.28
CA PRO A 123 11.78 3.81 -23.30
C PRO A 123 12.16 4.73 -24.48
N GLN A 124 11.49 5.86 -24.67
CA GLN A 124 11.84 6.85 -25.69
C GLN A 124 13.06 7.68 -25.26
N THR A 125 13.17 8.05 -23.98
CA THR A 125 14.24 8.93 -23.50
C THR A 125 15.37 8.18 -22.78
N GLY A 126 15.07 6.99 -22.26
CA GLY A 126 15.93 6.23 -21.34
C GLY A 126 16.03 6.83 -19.93
N GLN A 127 15.21 7.84 -19.62
CA GLN A 127 15.21 8.53 -18.32
C GLN A 127 14.10 8.00 -17.41
N PRO A 128 14.25 8.12 -16.08
CA PRO A 128 13.17 7.84 -15.14
C PRO A 128 11.89 8.62 -15.44
N VAL A 129 10.73 7.98 -15.27
CA VAL A 129 9.42 8.63 -15.39
C VAL A 129 9.21 9.59 -14.21
N GLN A 130 8.85 10.85 -14.50
CA GLN A 130 8.66 11.91 -13.48
C GLN A 130 7.29 12.61 -13.54
N THR A 131 6.45 12.27 -14.53
CA THR A 131 5.20 13.00 -14.84
C THR A 131 3.95 12.31 -14.32
N VAL A 132 4.07 11.05 -13.90
CA VAL A 132 2.96 10.22 -13.41
C VAL A 132 3.23 9.87 -11.96
N GLU A 133 2.26 10.18 -11.11
CA GLU A 133 2.31 9.90 -9.68
C GLU A 133 1.74 8.51 -9.39
N GLN A 134 0.59 8.19 -9.98
CA GLN A 134 -0.07 6.88 -9.88
C GLN A 134 -0.83 6.56 -11.17
N CYS A 135 -0.81 5.29 -11.56
CA CYS A 135 -1.66 4.71 -12.58
C CYS A 135 -2.28 3.43 -12.02
N VAL A 136 -3.58 3.27 -12.20
CA VAL A 136 -4.35 2.11 -11.77
C VAL A 136 -5.05 1.55 -13.00
N VAL A 137 -4.89 0.25 -13.25
CA VAL A 137 -5.57 -0.46 -14.34
C VAL A 137 -6.40 -1.59 -13.76
N VAL A 138 -7.68 -1.62 -14.15
CA VAL A 138 -8.58 -2.74 -13.89
C VAL A 138 -8.74 -3.53 -15.18
N GLY A 139 -8.60 -4.84 -15.12
CA GLY A 139 -8.56 -5.70 -16.31
C GLY A 139 -9.07 -7.11 -16.08
N GLN A 140 -9.08 -7.93 -17.14
CA GLN A 140 -9.55 -9.31 -17.07
C GLN A 140 -8.48 -10.29 -16.55
N CYS A 141 -7.19 -9.98 -16.71
CA CYS A 141 -6.10 -10.75 -16.13
C CYS A 141 -5.07 -9.80 -15.50
N ALA A 142 -4.36 -10.28 -14.48
CA ALA A 142 -3.41 -9.47 -13.74
C ALA A 142 -2.15 -9.19 -14.56
N ALA A 143 -1.75 -10.12 -15.44
CA ALA A 143 -0.58 -9.94 -16.30
C ALA A 143 -0.72 -8.74 -17.26
N ASP A 144 -1.86 -8.60 -17.94
CA ASP A 144 -2.11 -7.47 -18.84
C ASP A 144 -2.29 -6.17 -18.05
N ALA A 145 -2.98 -6.22 -16.91
CA ALA A 145 -3.17 -5.04 -16.07
C ALA A 145 -1.83 -4.48 -15.56
N ASP A 146 -0.91 -5.33 -15.11
CA ASP A 146 0.46 -4.95 -14.64
C ASP A 146 1.27 -4.30 -15.78
N ALA A 147 1.24 -4.91 -16.98
CA ALA A 147 1.90 -4.38 -18.16
C ALA A 147 1.32 -3.03 -18.62
N LEU A 148 -0.01 -2.92 -18.67
CA LEU A 148 -0.70 -1.70 -19.06
C LEU A 148 -0.46 -0.59 -18.04
N ALA A 149 -0.57 -0.86 -16.73
CA ALA A 149 -0.31 0.14 -15.70
C ALA A 149 1.09 0.74 -15.83
N THR A 150 2.10 -0.10 -16.12
CA THR A 150 3.46 0.37 -16.40
C THR A 150 3.57 1.14 -17.70
N ALA A 151 3.03 0.61 -18.81
CA ALA A 151 3.09 1.27 -20.12
C ALA A 151 2.46 2.67 -20.10
N LEU A 152 1.30 2.81 -19.46
CA LEU A 152 0.58 4.08 -19.32
C LEU A 152 1.39 5.14 -18.58
N THR A 153 2.28 4.75 -17.65
CA THR A 153 3.15 5.72 -16.96
C THR A 153 4.19 6.36 -17.90
N ALA A 154 4.54 5.67 -18.98
CA ALA A 154 5.55 6.13 -19.95
C ALA A 154 4.93 6.79 -21.20
N MET A 155 3.61 6.72 -21.37
CA MET A 155 2.87 7.31 -22.49
C MET A 155 2.34 8.71 -22.13
N PRO A 156 2.10 9.58 -23.13
CA PRO A 156 1.24 10.74 -22.93
C PRO A 156 -0.13 10.29 -22.42
N ALA A 157 -0.63 10.91 -21.34
CA ALA A 157 -1.81 10.43 -20.63
C ALA A 157 -3.05 10.26 -21.54
N HIS A 158 -3.27 11.19 -22.47
CA HIS A 158 -4.39 11.12 -23.42
C HIS A 158 -4.28 9.93 -24.39
N GLU A 159 -3.08 9.66 -24.93
CA GLU A 159 -2.84 8.48 -25.79
C GLU A 159 -2.99 7.18 -24.99
N GLY A 160 -2.53 7.18 -23.74
CA GLY A 160 -2.68 6.06 -22.83
C GLY A 160 -4.15 5.72 -22.56
N ILE A 161 -4.98 6.71 -22.23
CA ILE A 161 -6.42 6.48 -22.05
C ILE A 161 -7.07 6.04 -23.36
N GLN A 162 -6.71 6.62 -24.51
CA GLN A 162 -7.21 6.18 -25.81
C GLN A 162 -6.88 4.72 -26.12
N LEU A 163 -5.70 4.23 -25.72
CA LEU A 163 -5.36 2.82 -25.82
C LEU A 163 -6.31 1.96 -24.96
N ILE A 164 -6.59 2.38 -23.72
CA ILE A 164 -7.50 1.65 -22.83
C ILE A 164 -8.93 1.59 -23.39
N GLU A 165 -9.44 2.67 -23.99
CA GLU A 165 -10.77 2.68 -24.63
C GLU A 165 -10.90 1.65 -25.78
N GLN A 166 -9.79 1.18 -26.35
CA GLN A 166 -9.79 0.15 -27.40
C GLN A 166 -9.77 -1.28 -26.84
N LEU A 167 -9.54 -1.46 -25.54
CA LEU A 167 -9.39 -2.74 -24.89
C LEU A 167 -10.66 -3.10 -24.10
N VAL A 168 -11.47 -3.99 -24.66
CA VAL A 168 -12.70 -4.46 -24.01
C VAL A 168 -12.38 -5.11 -22.66
N GLY A 169 -13.05 -4.64 -21.61
CA GLY A 169 -12.90 -5.16 -20.25
C GLY A 169 -11.71 -4.58 -19.48
N TYR A 170 -11.11 -3.50 -20.00
CA TYR A 170 -10.06 -2.75 -19.31
C TYR A 170 -10.51 -1.32 -19.03
N GLU A 171 -10.19 -0.84 -17.85
CA GLU A 171 -10.43 0.53 -17.42
C GLU A 171 -9.17 1.03 -16.71
N ALA A 172 -8.89 2.33 -16.77
CA ALA A 172 -7.73 2.90 -16.12
C ALA A 172 -8.00 4.30 -15.55
N GLN A 173 -7.27 4.63 -14.50
CA GLN A 173 -7.13 5.98 -13.98
C GLN A 173 -5.65 6.30 -13.84
N LEU A 174 -5.27 7.52 -14.22
CA LEU A 174 -3.91 8.04 -14.12
C LEU A 174 -3.97 9.40 -13.42
N VAL A 175 -3.10 9.59 -12.44
CA VAL A 175 -2.89 10.85 -11.74
C VAL A 175 -1.48 11.35 -12.05
N SER A 176 -1.41 12.51 -12.68
CA SER A 176 -0.15 13.20 -12.96
C SER A 176 0.41 13.89 -11.72
N THR A 177 1.71 14.20 -11.73
CA THR A 177 2.39 14.86 -10.60
C THR A 177 1.91 16.29 -10.34
N ASP A 178 1.24 16.92 -11.30
CA ASP A 178 0.55 18.21 -11.14
C ASP A 178 -0.87 18.07 -10.53
N GLY A 179 -1.31 16.84 -10.23
CA GLY A 179 -2.63 16.52 -9.70
C GLY A 179 -3.72 16.32 -10.75
N THR A 180 -3.40 16.48 -12.05
CA THR A 180 -4.37 16.22 -13.12
C THR A 180 -4.74 14.74 -13.17
N GLN A 181 -6.04 14.45 -13.21
CA GLN A 181 -6.56 13.09 -13.29
C GLN A 181 -7.12 12.80 -14.69
N TYR A 182 -6.73 11.66 -15.25
CA TYR A 182 -7.23 11.10 -16.51
C TYR A 182 -7.86 9.75 -16.20
N GLN A 183 -8.98 9.41 -16.83
CA GLN A 183 -9.61 8.12 -16.64
C GLN A 183 -10.36 7.68 -17.90
N SER A 184 -10.50 6.38 -18.07
CA SER A 184 -11.35 5.80 -19.09
C SER A 184 -12.84 6.00 -18.78
N SER A 185 -13.66 5.88 -19.82
CA SER A 185 -15.09 6.20 -19.81
C SER A 185 -15.89 5.33 -18.84
N GLY A 186 -15.52 4.06 -18.67
CA GLY A 186 -16.18 3.12 -17.76
C GLY A 186 -15.66 3.18 -16.32
N TRP A 187 -14.57 3.90 -16.02
CA TRP A 187 -13.95 3.93 -14.68
C TRP A 187 -14.95 4.24 -13.56
N SER A 188 -15.84 5.22 -13.78
CA SER A 188 -16.83 5.63 -12.77
C SER A 188 -17.80 4.52 -12.38
N THR A 189 -18.03 3.53 -13.24
CA THR A 189 -18.92 2.38 -12.97
C THR A 189 -18.29 1.37 -12.01
N LEU A 190 -16.96 1.41 -11.87
CA LEU A 190 -16.22 0.56 -10.94
C LEU A 190 -16.24 1.11 -9.52
N LEU A 191 -16.62 2.37 -9.31
CA LEU A 191 -16.61 2.99 -7.99
C LEU A 191 -17.72 2.39 -7.11
N ASP A 192 -17.36 1.93 -5.91
CA ASP A 192 -18.33 1.52 -4.89
C ASP A 192 -19.28 2.68 -4.57
N VAL A 193 -20.57 2.38 -4.45
CA VAL A 193 -21.60 3.39 -4.14
C VAL A 193 -21.43 4.00 -2.75
N ASN A 194 -20.77 3.28 -1.84
CA ASN A 194 -20.41 3.77 -0.52
C ASN A 194 -18.93 4.13 -0.51
N GLN A 195 -18.53 5.05 -1.40
CA GLN A 195 -17.20 5.64 -1.33
C GLN A 195 -16.95 6.08 0.12
N PRO A 196 -15.77 5.76 0.70
CA PRO A 196 -15.40 6.37 1.96
C PRO A 196 -15.55 7.87 1.76
N ALA A 197 -16.31 8.53 2.62
CA ALA A 197 -16.31 9.99 2.62
C ALA A 197 -14.83 10.36 2.74
N ILE A 198 -14.25 10.97 1.70
CA ILE A 198 -12.91 11.57 1.78
C ILE A 198 -12.97 12.33 3.08
N MET A 199 -12.13 11.96 4.05
CA MET A 199 -12.17 12.50 5.40
C MET A 199 -11.68 13.94 5.38
N ARG A 200 -12.43 14.80 4.71
CA ARG A 200 -12.36 16.25 4.81
C ARG A 200 -12.93 16.56 6.17
N HIS A 201 -12.01 16.91 7.07
CA HIS A 201 -12.24 17.56 8.35
C HIS A 201 -13.69 18.05 8.57
N VAL A 202 -14.53 17.22 9.20
CA VAL A 202 -15.84 17.65 9.66
C VAL A 202 -15.69 18.24 11.06
N ALA A 203 -16.30 19.41 11.27
CA ALA A 203 -16.20 20.19 12.48
C ALA A 203 -17.24 19.79 13.55
N ALA A 204 -16.79 19.95 14.80
CA ALA A 204 -17.46 20.46 16.01
C ALA A 204 -18.52 19.65 16.78
N GLY A 205 -18.31 19.62 18.12
CA GLY A 205 -19.36 19.48 19.12
C GLY A 205 -18.85 19.10 20.52
N GLY A 206 -18.73 20.08 21.44
CA GLY A 206 -18.70 19.83 22.89
C GLY A 206 -17.44 20.27 23.65
N ALA A 207 -17.65 20.85 24.83
CA ALA A 207 -16.64 21.50 25.67
C ALA A 207 -15.57 20.56 26.24
N ALA A 208 -14.49 20.45 25.48
CA ALA A 208 -13.08 20.35 25.86
C ALA A 208 -12.34 20.95 24.65
N THR A 209 -11.10 21.45 24.77
CA THR A 209 -10.39 21.90 23.56
C THR A 209 -10.32 20.72 22.59
N ALA A 210 -10.99 20.82 21.45
CA ALA A 210 -11.05 19.73 20.48
C ALA A 210 -9.67 19.49 19.84
N TRP A 211 -9.46 18.31 19.24
CA TRP A 211 -8.28 18.07 18.41
C TRP A 211 -8.05 19.24 17.44
N PRO A 212 -6.84 19.83 17.38
CA PRO A 212 -6.56 20.98 16.53
C PRO A 212 -6.89 20.71 15.07
N LYS A 213 -7.76 21.53 14.48
CA LYS A 213 -8.23 21.34 13.10
C LYS A 213 -7.05 21.26 12.12
N GLY A 214 -7.03 20.20 11.32
CA GLY A 214 -5.99 19.97 10.31
C GLY A 214 -4.72 19.33 10.85
N TYR A 215 -4.55 19.16 12.17
CA TYR A 215 -3.36 18.51 12.71
C TYR A 215 -3.44 16.99 12.63
N GLN A 216 -2.27 16.35 12.51
CA GLN A 216 -2.10 14.91 12.57
C GLN A 216 -0.74 14.57 13.21
N ALA A 217 -0.67 13.40 13.83
CA ALA A 217 0.57 12.80 14.32
C ALA A 217 1.15 11.88 13.25
N GLN A 218 2.22 12.31 12.59
CA GLN A 218 2.96 11.51 11.60
C GLN A 218 4.08 10.74 12.30
N ILE A 219 4.11 9.42 12.14
CA ILE A 219 5.01 8.51 12.81
C ILE A 219 5.84 7.80 11.74
N GLU A 220 7.13 8.10 11.66
CA GLU A 220 8.06 7.38 10.79
C GLU A 220 8.72 6.25 11.57
N VAL A 221 8.53 5.01 11.11
CA VAL A 221 9.10 3.80 11.70
C VAL A 221 10.16 3.25 10.76
N ASN A 222 11.40 3.12 11.24
CA ASN A 222 12.47 2.46 10.50
C ASN A 222 12.61 1.00 10.95
N ILE A 223 12.50 0.05 10.02
CA ILE A 223 12.79 -1.36 10.24
C ILE A 223 14.19 -1.66 9.72
N PRO A 224 15.17 -1.95 10.58
CA PRO A 224 16.55 -2.12 10.17
C PRO A 224 16.75 -3.47 9.48
N LYS A 225 17.72 -3.51 8.55
CA LYS A 225 18.25 -4.77 8.05
C LYS A 225 19.23 -5.32 9.09
N ILE A 226 18.88 -6.43 9.71
CA ILE A 226 19.69 -7.08 10.74
C ILE A 226 20.50 -8.21 10.09
N ALA A 227 21.80 -8.24 10.33
CA ALA A 227 22.70 -9.26 9.79
C ALA A 227 22.58 -10.57 10.61
N VAL A 228 21.68 -11.45 10.17
CA VAL A 228 21.46 -12.79 10.74
C VAL A 228 21.18 -13.78 9.61
N ASP A 229 21.59 -15.05 9.80
CA ASP A 229 21.50 -16.09 8.77
C ASP A 229 20.07 -16.34 8.27
N ASN A 230 19.09 -16.23 9.18
CA ASN A 230 17.68 -16.47 8.90
C ASN A 230 16.83 -15.25 9.29
N TYR A 231 17.03 -14.13 8.59
CA TYR A 231 16.22 -12.95 8.83
C TYR A 231 14.73 -13.25 8.64
N ARG A 232 13.92 -12.71 9.55
CA ARG A 232 12.45 -12.75 9.51
C ARG A 232 11.96 -11.32 9.66
N ALA A 233 11.02 -10.92 8.81
CA ALA A 233 10.38 -9.62 8.92
C ALA A 233 9.69 -9.51 10.29
N PRO A 234 9.94 -8.42 11.05
CA PRO A 234 9.44 -8.31 12.40
C PRO A 234 7.92 -8.05 12.44
N TYR A 235 7.34 -8.40 13.58
CA TYR A 235 5.98 -8.11 13.98
C TYR A 235 5.96 -6.75 14.67
N VAL A 236 5.09 -5.83 14.23
CA VAL A 236 5.07 -4.45 14.71
C VAL A 236 3.67 -4.07 15.14
N SER A 237 3.52 -3.50 16.35
CA SER A 237 2.27 -2.97 16.87
C SER A 237 2.45 -1.49 17.20
N VAL A 238 1.60 -0.63 16.65
CA VAL A 238 1.55 0.80 16.93
C VAL A 238 0.17 1.17 17.41
N TRP A 239 0.07 1.75 18.60
CA TRP A 239 -1.23 2.14 19.20
C TRP A 239 -1.10 3.38 20.07
N VAL A 240 -2.24 3.97 20.40
CA VAL A 240 -2.39 5.19 21.19
C VAL A 240 -3.18 4.88 22.44
N THR A 241 -2.71 5.39 23.58
CA THR A 241 -3.49 5.44 24.81
C THR A 241 -3.63 6.87 25.32
N ASP A 242 -4.64 7.11 26.15
CA ASP A 242 -4.75 8.36 26.92
C ASP A 242 -3.77 8.38 28.10
N ALA A 243 -3.74 9.48 28.86
CA ALA A 243 -2.89 9.61 30.05
C ALA A 243 -3.16 8.53 31.14
N ASN A 244 -4.33 7.89 31.12
CA ASN A 244 -4.71 6.81 32.04
C ASN A 244 -4.39 5.42 31.46
N LYS A 245 -3.67 5.36 30.33
CA LYS A 245 -3.35 4.13 29.60
C LYS A 245 -4.58 3.40 29.08
N LYS A 246 -5.72 4.07 28.91
CA LYS A 246 -6.88 3.51 28.22
C LYS A 246 -6.61 3.53 26.71
N LEU A 247 -6.92 2.44 26.01
CA LEU A 247 -6.79 2.37 24.56
C LEU A 247 -7.66 3.46 23.91
N VAL A 248 -7.02 4.22 23.02
CA VAL A 248 -7.68 5.23 22.18
C VAL A 248 -7.78 4.71 20.76
N ARG A 249 -6.68 4.23 20.19
CA ARG A 249 -6.66 3.68 18.83
C ARG A 249 -5.47 2.78 18.55
N THR A 250 -5.69 1.72 17.80
CA THR A 250 -4.67 0.89 17.19
C THR A 250 -4.38 1.44 15.80
N ILE A 251 -3.17 1.97 15.60
CA ILE A 251 -2.76 2.63 14.35
C ILE A 251 -2.41 1.58 13.30
N SER A 252 -1.65 0.55 13.69
CA SER A 252 -1.19 -0.49 12.78
C SER A 252 -0.73 -1.73 13.53
N VAL A 253 -1.00 -2.90 12.95
CA VAL A 253 -0.45 -4.19 13.38
C VAL A 253 0.13 -4.88 12.15
N TRP A 254 1.41 -5.24 12.17
CA TRP A 254 2.08 -6.03 11.13
C TRP A 254 2.46 -7.39 11.70
N GLY A 255 1.99 -8.46 11.08
CA GLY A 255 2.14 -9.84 11.52
C GLY A 255 1.10 -10.73 10.87
N LYS A 256 1.52 -11.93 10.44
CA LYS A 256 0.63 -12.89 9.74
C LYS A 256 0.24 -14.10 10.57
N ASP A 257 0.97 -14.37 11.64
CA ASP A 257 0.78 -15.53 12.51
C ASP A 257 0.51 -15.05 13.93
N GLU A 258 -0.67 -15.36 14.45
CA GLU A 258 -1.08 -15.03 15.81
C GLU A 258 -0.06 -15.52 16.85
N LYS A 259 0.55 -16.69 16.60
CA LYS A 259 1.59 -17.27 17.45
C LYS A 259 2.72 -16.29 17.72
N TRP A 260 3.04 -15.45 16.75
CA TRP A 260 4.15 -14.51 16.83
C TRP A 260 3.67 -13.08 17.11
N ILE A 261 2.46 -12.70 16.69
CA ILE A 261 1.83 -11.42 17.09
C ILE A 261 1.79 -11.30 18.61
N ASN A 262 1.53 -12.39 19.34
CA ASN A 262 1.51 -12.37 20.81
C ASN A 262 2.88 -12.10 21.47
N SER A 263 3.98 -12.16 20.71
CA SER A 263 5.33 -11.77 21.16
C SER A 263 5.45 -10.27 21.37
N ASN A 264 4.56 -9.46 20.77
CA ASN A 264 4.30 -8.09 21.19
C ASN A 264 3.43 -8.12 22.46
N TYR A 265 3.99 -8.65 23.55
CA TYR A 265 3.25 -9.04 24.75
C TYR A 265 2.69 -7.84 25.53
N VAL A 266 3.23 -6.63 25.36
CA VAL A 266 2.71 -5.43 26.03
C VAL A 266 1.34 -5.07 25.45
N TRP A 267 1.25 -4.97 24.13
CA TRP A 267 0.00 -4.72 23.42
C TRP A 267 -0.93 -5.93 23.46
N TRP A 268 -0.42 -7.13 23.20
CA TRP A 268 -1.23 -8.35 23.09
C TRP A 268 -2.03 -8.64 24.36
N ARG A 269 -1.36 -8.61 25.53
CA ARG A 269 -1.99 -8.96 26.81
C ARG A 269 -3.05 -7.96 27.24
N ARG A 270 -2.88 -6.68 26.87
CA ARG A 270 -3.76 -5.58 27.28
C ARG A 270 -4.92 -5.35 26.31
N TYR A 271 -4.67 -5.47 25.01
CA TYR A 271 -5.60 -5.05 23.96
C TYR A 271 -5.77 -6.12 22.88
N GLY A 272 -4.67 -6.58 22.28
CA GLY A 272 -4.69 -7.39 21.06
C GLY A 272 -5.54 -8.66 21.15
N ARG A 273 -5.38 -9.45 22.21
CA ARG A 273 -6.12 -10.73 22.39
C ARG A 273 -7.64 -10.60 22.53
N GLN A 274 -8.14 -9.39 22.79
CA GLN A 274 -9.56 -9.09 22.96
C GLN A 274 -10.16 -8.41 21.72
N MET A 275 -9.34 -8.13 20.68
CA MET A 275 -9.81 -7.46 19.49
C MET A 275 -10.63 -8.44 18.63
N PRO A 276 -11.93 -8.17 18.40
CA PRO A 276 -12.79 -9.09 17.66
C PRO A 276 -12.42 -9.20 16.18
N ASN A 277 -11.75 -8.18 15.62
CA ASN A 277 -11.43 -8.07 14.20
C ASN A 277 -9.91 -7.98 13.96
N LEU A 278 -9.10 -8.67 14.78
CA LEU A 278 -7.65 -8.61 14.64
C LEU A 278 -7.17 -8.94 13.22
N ASP A 279 -7.73 -9.98 12.62
CA ASP A 279 -7.39 -10.42 11.25
C ASP A 279 -7.70 -9.36 10.19
N ALA A 280 -8.65 -8.47 10.45
CA ALA A 280 -8.97 -7.35 9.56
C ALA A 280 -8.02 -6.14 9.74
N VAL A 281 -7.35 -6.04 10.90
CA VAL A 281 -6.44 -4.95 11.25
C VAL A 281 -4.98 -5.33 10.99
N ALA A 282 -4.63 -6.59 11.16
CA ALA A 282 -3.29 -7.12 10.97
C ALA A 282 -2.94 -7.18 9.46
N LYS A 283 -1.78 -6.62 9.11
CA LYS A 283 -1.20 -6.69 7.76
C LYS A 283 0.00 -7.65 7.76
N PRO A 284 0.44 -8.20 6.62
CA PRO A 284 1.67 -8.99 6.55
C PRO A 284 2.88 -8.24 7.16
N SER A 285 3.82 -9.00 7.72
CA SER A 285 5.08 -8.43 8.22
C SER A 285 5.88 -7.78 7.09
N ARG A 286 6.61 -6.72 7.43
CA ARG A 286 7.26 -5.84 6.44
C ARG A 286 8.78 -6.00 6.46
N GLN A 287 9.38 -5.94 5.28
CA GLN A 287 10.84 -6.05 5.10
C GLN A 287 11.57 -4.83 5.69
N PRO A 288 12.91 -4.86 5.78
CA PRO A 288 13.67 -3.67 6.15
C PRO A 288 13.32 -2.47 5.26
N GLY A 289 13.13 -1.30 5.89
CA GLY A 289 12.69 -0.10 5.19
C GLY A 289 12.16 0.99 6.12
N GLN A 290 11.77 2.12 5.53
CA GLN A 290 11.13 3.22 6.24
C GLN A 290 9.63 3.21 5.93
N TYR A 291 8.82 3.32 6.98
CA TYR A 291 7.36 3.28 6.92
C TYR A 291 6.79 4.53 7.57
N LYS A 292 5.67 5.03 7.04
CA LYS A 292 5.04 6.26 7.49
C LYS A 292 3.62 5.97 7.92
N LEU A 293 3.30 6.22 9.18
CA LEU A 293 1.96 6.09 9.74
C LEU A 293 1.44 7.48 10.11
N ALA A 294 0.12 7.64 10.12
CA ALA A 294 -0.53 8.85 10.60
C ALA A 294 -1.65 8.54 11.58
N TRP A 295 -1.79 9.38 12.60
CA TRP A 295 -2.98 9.40 13.45
C TRP A 295 -3.64 10.77 13.35
N ASP A 296 -4.90 10.74 12.94
CA ASP A 296 -5.74 11.90 12.65
C ASP A 296 -6.52 12.41 13.87
N GLY A 297 -6.24 11.86 15.05
CA GLY A 297 -6.91 12.23 16.29
C GLY A 297 -8.28 11.60 16.46
N LYS A 298 -8.53 10.44 15.86
CA LYS A 298 -9.76 9.67 16.08
C LYS A 298 -9.52 8.43 16.93
N ASP A 299 -10.53 8.01 17.68
CA ASP A 299 -10.58 6.73 18.38
C ASP A 299 -10.92 5.55 17.44
N GLU A 300 -11.02 4.34 17.99
CA GLU A 300 -11.39 3.11 17.25
C GLU A 300 -12.76 3.22 16.56
N GLU A 301 -13.69 3.99 17.13
CA GLU A 301 -15.02 4.24 16.58
C GLU A 301 -15.03 5.37 15.51
N GLY A 302 -13.87 5.98 15.24
CA GLY A 302 -13.73 7.06 14.26
C GLY A 302 -14.20 8.43 14.77
N LYS A 303 -14.45 8.57 16.08
CA LYS A 303 -14.81 9.82 16.72
C LYS A 303 -13.56 10.61 17.08
N ALA A 304 -13.59 11.93 16.86
CA ALA A 304 -12.48 12.79 17.21
C ALA A 304 -12.26 12.83 18.74
N VAL A 305 -11.00 12.70 19.15
CA VAL A 305 -10.58 12.83 20.54
C VAL A 305 -10.32 14.29 20.90
N ASN A 306 -10.24 14.59 22.19
CA ASN A 306 -9.94 15.95 22.65
C ASN A 306 -8.44 16.24 22.58
N ALA A 307 -8.08 17.52 22.56
CA ALA A 307 -6.73 17.96 22.89
C ALA A 307 -6.36 17.49 24.31
N GLY A 308 -5.09 17.20 24.52
CA GLY A 308 -4.59 16.62 25.76
C GLY A 308 -3.38 15.73 25.54
N LYS A 309 -2.99 15.02 26.60
CA LYS A 309 -1.81 14.14 26.58
C LYS A 309 -2.20 12.73 26.16
N TYR A 310 -1.48 12.22 25.18
CA TYR A 310 -1.59 10.86 24.68
C TYR A 310 -0.23 10.19 24.67
N LEU A 311 -0.23 8.87 24.68
CA LEU A 311 0.96 8.03 24.60
C LEU A 311 0.87 7.25 23.29
N ILE A 312 1.84 7.47 22.39
CA ILE A 312 2.01 6.66 21.18
C ILE A 312 3.01 5.57 21.50
N HIS A 313 2.57 4.32 21.39
CA HIS A 313 3.34 3.15 21.70
C HIS A 313 3.79 2.46 20.42
N ILE A 314 5.03 1.97 20.42
CA ILE A 314 5.59 1.19 19.33
C ILE A 314 6.23 -0.05 19.95
N GLU A 315 5.80 -1.22 19.51
CA GLU A 315 6.29 -2.51 19.96
C GLU A 315 6.68 -3.36 18.75
N THR A 316 7.86 -3.97 18.82
CA THR A 316 8.40 -4.78 17.74
C THR A 316 9.00 -6.07 18.29
N SER A 317 8.74 -7.19 17.63
CA SER A 317 9.38 -8.48 17.93
C SER A 317 9.69 -9.23 16.64
N ARG A 318 10.68 -10.12 16.67
CA ARG A 318 11.02 -10.96 15.52
C ARG A 318 10.95 -12.43 15.90
N GLU A 319 10.53 -13.28 14.96
CA GLU A 319 10.51 -14.73 15.18
C GLU A 319 11.93 -15.20 15.53
N HIS A 320 12.10 -15.78 16.72
CA HIS A 320 13.41 -16.16 17.29
C HIS A 320 14.41 -14.99 17.39
N GLY A 321 13.92 -13.76 17.48
CA GLY A 321 14.72 -12.56 17.69
C GLY A 321 14.40 -11.88 19.02
N ASP A 322 14.79 -10.62 19.11
CA ASP A 322 14.58 -9.80 20.29
C ASP A 322 13.17 -9.18 20.32
N HIS A 323 12.93 -8.40 21.37
CA HIS A 323 11.74 -7.60 21.59
C HIS A 323 12.16 -6.15 21.86
N SER A 324 11.39 -5.20 21.37
CA SER A 324 11.63 -3.77 21.52
C SER A 324 10.30 -3.07 21.81
N TYR A 325 10.29 -2.19 22.80
CA TYR A 325 9.10 -1.44 23.18
C TYR A 325 9.50 -0.01 23.58
N GLN A 326 8.82 0.96 22.98
CA GLN A 326 9.04 2.37 23.23
C GLN A 326 7.71 3.12 23.28
N THR A 327 7.74 4.32 23.87
CA THR A 327 6.57 5.19 23.97
C THR A 327 6.99 6.64 23.75
N ILE A 328 6.14 7.40 23.07
CA ILE A 328 6.29 8.85 22.85
C ILE A 328 5.09 9.53 23.51
N GLU A 329 5.34 10.50 24.39
CA GLU A 329 4.29 11.37 24.90
C GLU A 329 3.96 12.44 23.86
N LEU A 330 2.69 12.53 23.46
CA LEU A 330 2.20 13.58 22.57
C LEU A 330 1.27 14.50 23.34
N ASP A 331 1.69 15.76 23.48
CA ASP A 331 0.81 16.84 23.93
C ASP A 331 0.10 17.45 22.73
N VAL A 332 -1.20 17.17 22.60
CA VAL A 332 -2.03 17.63 21.49
C VAL A 332 -2.46 19.05 21.77
N ALA A 333 -1.80 20.01 21.11
CA ALA A 333 -2.09 21.44 21.15
C ALA A 333 -1.89 22.05 19.75
N PRO A 334 -2.46 23.22 19.39
CA PRO A 334 -2.31 23.83 18.06
C PRO A 334 -0.88 24.38 17.80
N LYS A 335 0.13 23.54 17.95
CA LYS A 335 1.56 23.83 17.82
C LYS A 335 2.25 22.60 17.25
N THR A 336 3.19 22.81 16.34
CA THR A 336 4.00 21.73 15.80
C THR A 336 4.90 21.14 16.88
N ALA A 337 4.99 19.82 16.96
CA ALA A 337 5.91 19.11 17.85
C ALA A 337 6.65 18.02 17.08
N THR A 338 7.94 17.86 17.38
CA THR A 338 8.76 16.79 16.80
C THR A 338 9.48 16.07 17.91
N GLN A 339 9.48 14.74 17.87
CA GLN A 339 10.22 13.89 18.80
C GLN A 339 10.90 12.77 18.05
N THR A 340 11.98 12.26 18.61
CA THR A 340 12.76 11.16 18.02
C THR A 340 13.13 10.18 19.11
N LEU A 341 12.84 8.91 18.87
CA LEU A 341 13.28 7.82 19.73
C LEU A 341 14.50 7.14 19.10
N PRO A 342 15.49 6.74 19.92
CA PRO A 342 16.66 6.04 19.43
C PRO A 342 16.29 4.64 18.94
N ALA A 343 17.16 4.07 18.10
CA ALA A 343 17.04 2.67 17.69
C ALA A 343 17.15 1.72 18.91
N GLN A 344 16.50 0.57 18.80
CA GLN A 344 16.59 -0.59 19.69
C GLN A 344 16.93 -1.85 18.88
N ALA A 345 16.88 -3.02 19.51
CA ALA A 345 17.31 -4.28 18.91
C ALA A 345 16.55 -4.63 17.62
N GLU A 346 15.22 -4.47 17.61
CA GLU A 346 14.37 -4.89 16.48
C GLU A 346 13.70 -3.69 15.76
N ILE A 347 14.04 -2.46 16.13
CA ILE A 347 13.47 -1.25 15.54
C ILE A 347 14.54 -0.16 15.41
N GLY A 348 14.56 0.53 14.29
CA GLY A 348 15.44 1.67 14.04
C GLY A 348 14.92 2.93 14.72
N ILE A 349 15.43 4.08 14.28
CA ILE A 349 14.97 5.38 14.74
C ILE A 349 13.47 5.54 14.45
N VAL A 350 12.70 5.97 15.44
CA VAL A 350 11.29 6.36 15.27
C VAL A 350 11.18 7.87 15.38
N LYS A 351 10.49 8.51 14.43
CA LYS A 351 10.24 9.95 14.48
C LYS A 351 8.75 10.22 14.59
N LEU A 352 8.38 11.11 15.49
CA LEU A 352 7.04 11.66 15.58
C LEU A 352 7.08 13.12 15.12
N LYS A 353 6.17 13.50 14.23
CA LYS A 353 5.90 14.89 13.87
C LYS A 353 4.40 15.17 13.98
N PHE A 354 4.03 15.97 14.96
CA PHE A 354 2.69 16.51 15.11
C PHE A 354 2.62 17.86 14.38
N GLN A 355 1.83 17.94 13.31
CA GLN A 355 1.75 19.14 12.47
C GLN A 355 0.43 19.18 11.71
N ARG A 356 0.13 20.32 11.06
CA ARG A 356 -0.96 20.38 10.08
C ARG A 356 -0.64 19.45 8.89
N GLY A 357 -1.60 18.63 8.49
CA GLY A 357 -1.57 17.92 7.22
C GLY A 357 -1.52 18.90 6.06
N ALA A 358 -0.82 18.51 4.99
CA ALA A 358 -0.68 19.29 3.77
C ALA A 358 -2.04 19.43 3.06
#